data_AF-A0A1K1T936-F1
#
_entry.id   AF-A0A1K1T936-F1
#
_cell.length_a   1.000
_cell.length_b   1.000
_cell.length_c   1.000
_cell.angle_alpha   90.00
_cell.angle_beta   90.00
_cell.angle_gamma   90.00
#
_symmetry.space_group_name_H-M   'P 1'
#
loop_
_entity.id
_entity.type
_entity.pdbx_description
1 polymer ?
#
loop_
_entity_poly.entity_id
_entity_poly.type
_entity_poly.pdbx_seq_one_letter_code
_entity_poly.pdbx_strand_id
1 'polypeptide(L)'
;KTYVMDELVATYKGYTASVYMVVTQTTPAITIQAPGSLKGLTEVALRAIANNRDITEHVEWSIEFNGPGSWHSETPGVYKVDEMAPQAFVFIRASWDSVVIGVLEGHLLLALPLLDIPDVPLSVAAIEGGTGLAY
;
A
#
# COMPACT_ATOMS: atom_id res chain seq x y z
N LYS A 1 -7.62 7.73 -13.86
CA LYS A 1 -6.91 6.72 -13.02
C LYS A 1 -5.89 7.47 -12.20
N THR A 2 -5.96 7.38 -10.88
CA THR A 2 -5.10 8.16 -9.97
C THR A 2 -3.74 7.48 -9.76
N TYR A 3 -3.70 6.15 -9.87
CA TYR A 3 -2.49 5.34 -9.72
C TYR A 3 -2.34 4.36 -10.89
N VAL A 4 -1.09 4.07 -11.26
CA VAL A 4 -0.72 2.91 -12.06
C VAL A 4 0.09 1.99 -11.17
N MET A 5 -0.33 0.72 -11.11
CA MET A 5 0.44 -0.33 -10.47
C MET A 5 1.00 -1.26 -11.53
N ASP A 6 2.27 -1.62 -11.40
CA ASP A 6 2.91 -2.60 -12.25
C ASP A 6 3.67 -3.62 -11.39
N GLU A 7 3.66 -4.87 -11.82
CA GLU A 7 4.44 -5.95 -11.23
C GLU A 7 5.54 -6.35 -12.20
N LEU A 8 6.79 -6.16 -11.78
CA LEU A 8 7.93 -6.67 -12.50
C LEU A 8 8.35 -8.00 -11.90
N VAL A 9 8.07 -9.08 -12.63
CA VAL A 9 8.50 -10.44 -12.28
C VAL A 9 9.84 -10.73 -12.94
N ALA A 10 10.86 -11.02 -12.13
CA ALA A 10 12.17 -11.45 -12.58
C ALA A 10 12.40 -12.91 -12.18
N THR A 11 12.72 -13.75 -13.16
CA THR A 11 13.07 -15.16 -12.93
C THR A 11 14.49 -15.44 -13.40
N TYR A 12 15.31 -16.03 -12.53
CA TYR A 12 16.68 -16.46 -12.85
C TYR A 12 17.05 -17.75 -12.13
N LYS A 13 17.51 -18.76 -12.89
CA LYS A 13 17.96 -20.08 -12.38
C LYS A 13 16.99 -20.72 -11.35
N GLY A 14 15.69 -20.62 -11.60
CA GLY A 14 14.65 -21.21 -10.74
C GLY A 14 14.25 -20.33 -9.54
N TYR A 15 14.87 -19.17 -9.35
CA TYR A 15 14.43 -18.16 -8.39
C TYR A 15 13.53 -17.15 -9.09
N THR A 16 12.39 -16.83 -8.47
CA THR A 16 11.47 -15.78 -8.93
C THR A 16 11.38 -14.70 -7.85
N ALA A 17 11.49 -13.45 -8.27
CA ALA A 17 11.28 -12.28 -7.43
C ALA A 17 10.31 -11.32 -8.15
N SER A 18 9.44 -10.67 -7.38
CA SER A 18 8.53 -9.64 -7.88
C SER A 18 8.84 -8.31 -7.24
N VAL A 19 8.82 -7.25 -8.04
CA VAL A 19 8.81 -5.85 -7.58
C VAL A 19 7.48 -5.23 -7.97
N TYR A 20 6.85 -4.53 -7.05
CA TYR A 20 5.60 -3.84 -7.29
C TYR A 20 5.84 -2.34 -7.22
N MET A 21 5.47 -1.64 -8.28
CA MET A 21 5.62 -0.19 -8.40
C MET A 21 4.25 0.45 -8.43
N VAL A 22 4.03 1.44 -7.57
CA VAL A 22 2.83 2.27 -7.58
C VAL A 22 3.23 3.69 -7.96
N VAL A 23 2.70 4.17 -9.07
CA VAL A 23 2.96 5.52 -9.58
C VAL A 23 1.68 6.33 -9.48
N THR A 24 1.70 7.37 -8.63
CA THR A 24 0.64 8.37 -8.56
C THR A 24 0.70 9.25 -9.81
N GLN A 25 -0.33 9.21 -10.66
CA GLN A 25 -0.39 10.01 -11.88
C GLN A 25 -0.99 11.40 -11.66
N THR A 26 -1.91 11.51 -10.71
CA THR A 26 -2.60 12.76 -10.36
C THR A 26 -2.76 12.83 -8.85
N THR A 27 -2.82 14.05 -8.30
CA THR A 27 -3.13 14.25 -6.88
C THR A 27 -4.44 13.53 -6.53
N PRO A 28 -4.44 12.58 -5.57
CA PRO A 28 -5.66 11.90 -5.18
C PRO A 28 -6.61 12.87 -4.49
N ALA A 29 -7.91 12.74 -4.77
CA ALA A 29 -8.94 13.54 -4.12
C ALA A 29 -9.20 13.10 -2.67
N ILE A 30 -8.87 11.84 -2.34
CA ILE A 30 -8.92 11.26 -1.00
C ILE A 30 -7.51 10.86 -0.61
N THR A 31 -7.05 11.35 0.53
CA THR A 31 -5.81 10.89 1.17
C THR A 31 -6.15 9.86 2.24
N ILE A 32 -5.55 8.68 2.17
CA ILE A 32 -5.66 7.68 3.24
C ILE A 32 -4.49 7.89 4.22
N GLN A 33 -4.79 8.06 5.49
CA GLN A 33 -3.81 8.22 6.55
C GLN A 33 -3.80 7.00 7.46
N ALA A 34 -2.60 6.52 7.79
CA ALA A 34 -2.39 5.50 8.81
C ALA A 34 -1.92 6.15 10.14
N PRO A 35 -1.95 5.42 11.27
CA PRO A 35 -1.35 5.87 12.52
C PRO A 35 0.15 6.16 12.36
N GLY A 36 0.68 7.05 13.20
CA GLY A 36 2.09 7.45 13.13
C GLY A 36 3.10 6.35 13.50
N SER A 37 2.65 5.25 14.08
CA SER A 37 3.45 4.03 14.28
C SER A 37 2.57 2.82 14.01
N LEU A 38 3.13 1.87 13.27
CA LEU A 38 2.45 0.65 12.83
C LEU A 38 3.03 -0.60 13.51
N LYS A 39 4.22 -0.47 14.10
CA LYS A 39 4.95 -1.59 14.68
C LYS A 39 4.16 -2.30 15.77
N GLY A 40 3.98 -3.60 15.59
CA GLY A 40 3.32 -4.49 16.55
C GLY A 40 1.79 -4.35 16.60
N LEU A 41 1.20 -3.56 15.69
CA LEU A 41 -0.23 -3.56 15.50
C LEU A 41 -0.67 -4.82 14.74
N THR A 42 -1.85 -5.33 15.09
CA THR A 42 -2.56 -6.37 14.33
C THR A 42 -3.82 -5.82 13.68
N GLU A 43 -4.19 -4.58 14.03
CA GLU A 43 -5.28 -3.82 13.45
C GLU A 43 -4.82 -2.37 13.23
N VAL A 44 -5.14 -1.81 12.07
CA VAL A 44 -4.71 -0.46 11.66
C VAL A 44 -5.95 0.40 11.43
N ALA A 45 -6.11 1.42 12.26
CA ALA A 45 -7.16 2.42 12.08
C ALA A 45 -6.74 3.44 11.01
N LEU A 46 -7.31 3.30 9.82
CA LEU A 46 -7.09 4.19 8.68
C LEU A 46 -8.13 5.31 8.68
N ARG A 47 -7.71 6.49 8.20
CA ARG A 47 -8.61 7.63 7.98
C ARG A 47 -8.63 8.02 6.52
N ALA A 48 -9.81 8.23 5.96
CA ALA A 48 -9.97 8.82 4.64
C ALA A 48 -10.22 10.33 4.77
N ILE A 49 -9.34 11.15 4.19
CA ILE A 49 -9.42 12.60 4.26
C ILE A 49 -9.67 13.18 2.87
N ALA A 50 -10.73 13.97 2.73
CA ALA A 50 -11.02 14.73 1.51
C ALA A 50 -11.33 16.19 1.87
N ASN A 51 -10.71 17.15 1.17
CA ASN A 51 -10.86 18.58 1.45
C ASN A 51 -10.71 18.93 2.95
N ASN A 52 -9.70 18.35 3.60
CA ASN A 52 -9.42 18.48 5.03
C ASN A 52 -10.54 18.03 5.98
N ARG A 53 -11.50 17.22 5.51
CA ARG A 53 -12.53 16.58 6.33
C ARG A 53 -12.29 15.08 6.41
N ASP A 54 -12.54 14.53 7.58
CA ASP A 54 -12.60 13.08 7.77
C ASP A 54 -13.89 12.55 7.15
N ILE A 55 -13.76 11.62 6.23
CA ILE A 55 -14.85 10.94 5.51
C ILE A 55 -14.76 9.42 5.68
N THR A 56 -14.05 8.93 6.70
CA THR A 56 -13.77 7.50 6.93
C THR A 56 -15.02 6.61 6.92
N GLU A 57 -16.14 7.11 7.44
CA GLU A 57 -17.42 6.39 7.48
C GLU A 57 -18.24 6.50 6.19
N HIS A 58 -17.81 7.33 5.24
CA HIS A 58 -18.54 7.62 3.99
C HIS A 58 -17.88 6.99 2.75
N VAL A 59 -16.71 6.39 2.91
CA VAL A 59 -16.01 5.69 1.82
C VAL A 59 -16.29 4.19 1.87
N GLU A 60 -16.30 3.58 0.69
CA GLU A 60 -16.17 2.15 0.54
C GLU A 60 -14.68 1.78 0.64
N TRP A 61 -14.37 0.95 1.63
CA TRP A 61 -13.03 0.40 1.85
C TRP A 61 -12.87 -0.92 1.12
N SER A 62 -11.76 -1.09 0.41
CA SER A 62 -11.46 -2.32 -0.32
C SER A 62 -9.98 -2.68 -0.21
N ILE A 63 -9.73 -3.99 -0.13
CA ILE A 63 -8.41 -4.57 -0.30
C ILE A 63 -8.34 -4.99 -1.76
N GLU A 64 -7.46 -4.35 -2.50
CA GLU A 64 -7.30 -4.59 -3.92
C GLU A 64 -6.46 -5.85 -4.19
N PHE A 65 -6.61 -6.39 -5.40
CA PHE A 65 -5.83 -7.54 -5.89
C PHE A 65 -5.88 -8.79 -5.02
N ASN A 66 -6.97 -8.98 -4.26
CA ASN A 66 -7.09 -10.06 -3.27
C ASN A 66 -5.91 -10.07 -2.29
N GLY A 67 -5.44 -8.88 -1.90
CA GLY A 67 -4.39 -8.72 -0.90
C GLY A 67 -4.74 -9.37 0.44
N PRO A 68 -3.73 -9.60 1.29
CA PRO A 68 -3.92 -10.26 2.58
C PRO A 68 -4.74 -9.42 3.57
N GLY A 69 -5.19 -10.05 4.65
CA GLY A 69 -5.95 -9.40 5.72
C GLY A 69 -7.45 -9.30 5.45
N SER A 70 -8.13 -8.50 6.28
CA SER A 70 -9.58 -8.29 6.17
C SER A 70 -9.99 -6.94 6.77
N TRP A 71 -11.22 -6.50 6.53
CA TRP A 71 -11.79 -5.33 7.20
C TRP A 71 -12.47 -5.73 8.51
N HIS A 72 -12.36 -4.90 9.55
CA HIS A 72 -13.12 -5.07 10.78
C HIS A 72 -14.62 -4.95 10.48
N SER A 73 -15.41 -5.93 10.92
CA SER A 73 -16.83 -6.03 10.56
C SER A 73 -17.71 -4.93 11.15
N GLU A 74 -17.27 -4.33 12.27
CA GLU A 74 -18.07 -3.35 13.03
C GLU A 74 -17.52 -1.92 12.93
N THR A 75 -16.29 -1.75 12.44
CA THR A 75 -15.58 -0.46 12.52
C THR A 75 -15.01 -0.10 11.15
N PRO A 76 -15.66 0.81 10.40
CA PRO A 76 -15.15 1.29 9.12
C PRO A 76 -13.72 1.82 9.24
N GLY A 77 -12.90 1.57 8.22
CA GLY A 77 -11.51 2.03 8.18
C GLY A 77 -10.53 1.24 9.06
N VAL A 78 -10.97 0.23 9.82
CA VAL A 78 -10.04 -0.63 10.57
C VAL A 78 -9.67 -1.86 9.73
N TYR A 79 -8.43 -1.89 9.26
CA TYR A 79 -7.85 -3.03 8.56
C TYR A 79 -7.23 -4.03 9.55
N LYS A 80 -7.60 -5.32 9.44
CA LYS A 80 -7.04 -6.42 10.22
C LYS A 80 -5.92 -7.07 9.41
N VAL A 81 -4.73 -7.09 10.01
CA VAL A 81 -3.52 -7.65 9.39
C VAL A 81 -3.60 -9.16 9.39
N ASP A 82 -3.27 -9.79 8.25
CA ASP A 82 -2.88 -11.20 8.25
C ASP A 82 -1.37 -11.28 8.55
N GLU A 83 -1.05 -11.62 9.79
CA GLU A 83 0.33 -11.67 10.29
C GLU A 83 1.16 -12.80 9.64
N MET A 84 0.50 -13.75 8.97
CA MET A 84 1.15 -14.87 8.28
C MET A 84 1.27 -14.64 6.78
N ALA A 85 0.83 -13.46 6.29
CA ALA A 85 0.87 -13.12 4.88
C ALA A 85 2.31 -13.13 4.33
N PRO A 86 2.59 -13.89 3.25
CA PRO A 86 3.90 -13.86 2.60
C PRO A 86 4.13 -12.57 1.77
N GLN A 87 3.09 -11.79 1.48
CA GLN A 87 3.19 -10.55 0.71
C GLN A 87 3.85 -9.45 1.53
N ALA A 88 4.69 -8.65 0.88
CA ALA A 88 5.39 -7.53 1.51
C ALA A 88 4.53 -6.27 1.71
N PHE A 89 3.32 -6.25 1.15
CA PHE A 89 2.40 -5.12 1.27
C PHE A 89 0.95 -5.56 0.98
N VAL A 90 0.02 -4.73 1.42
CA VAL A 90 -1.39 -4.75 1.02
C VAL A 90 -1.73 -3.43 0.32
N PHE A 91 -2.54 -3.49 -0.73
CA PHE A 91 -3.03 -2.31 -1.43
C PHE A 91 -4.46 -2.03 -1.03
N ILE A 92 -4.66 -0.85 -0.45
CA ILE A 92 -5.93 -0.43 0.12
C ILE A 92 -6.48 0.72 -0.71
N ARG A 93 -7.76 0.63 -1.07
CA ARG A 93 -8.50 1.71 -1.74
C ARG A 93 -9.66 2.17 -0.88
N ALA A 94 -9.83 3.49 -0.84
CA ALA A 94 -11.01 4.17 -0.32
C ALA A 94 -11.71 4.86 -1.49
N SER A 95 -12.98 4.54 -1.72
CA SER A 95 -13.79 5.07 -2.81
C SER A 95 -15.01 5.80 -2.29
N TRP A 96 -15.31 6.98 -2.82
CA TRP A 96 -16.52 7.73 -2.49
C TRP A 96 -17.21 8.19 -3.76
N ASP A 97 -18.42 7.68 -4.00
CA ASP A 97 -19.26 8.16 -5.10
C ASP A 97 -19.97 9.45 -4.67
N SER A 98 -19.45 10.58 -5.15
CA SER A 98 -20.07 11.87 -4.92
C SER A 98 -20.99 12.22 -6.08
N VAL A 99 -22.26 12.46 -5.74
CA VAL A 99 -23.32 12.85 -6.71
C VAL A 99 -22.93 14.04 -7.59
N VAL A 100 -22.04 14.92 -7.12
CA VAL A 100 -21.70 16.19 -7.79
C VAL A 100 -20.41 16.10 -8.62
N ILE A 101 -19.42 15.34 -8.15
CA ILE A 101 -18.05 15.32 -8.70
C ILE A 101 -17.63 13.94 -9.24
N GLY A 102 -18.53 12.96 -9.17
CA GLY A 102 -18.26 11.58 -9.56
C GLY A 102 -17.49 10.81 -8.48
N VAL A 103 -16.93 9.67 -8.89
CA VAL A 103 -16.19 8.78 -8.00
C VAL A 103 -14.83 9.38 -7.67
N LEU A 104 -14.61 9.60 -6.38
CA LEU A 104 -13.33 9.98 -5.80
C LEU A 104 -12.64 8.75 -5.23
N GLU A 105 -11.33 8.65 -5.43
CA GLU A 105 -10.54 7.52 -4.93
C GLU A 105 -9.25 7.99 -4.27
N GLY A 106 -8.91 7.30 -3.18
CA GLY A 106 -7.63 7.34 -2.49
C GLY A 106 -7.05 5.95 -2.41
N HIS A 107 -5.73 5.85 -2.44
CA HIS A 107 -5.05 4.55 -2.34
C HIS A 107 -3.87 4.63 -1.38
N LEU A 108 -3.59 3.51 -0.71
CA LEU A 108 -2.49 3.33 0.23
C LEU A 108 -1.82 1.99 -0.02
N LEU A 109 -0.50 1.99 -0.10
CA LEU A 109 0.30 0.78 -0.02
C LEU A 109 0.83 0.66 1.41
N LEU A 110 0.34 -0.32 2.15
CA LEU A 110 0.71 -0.56 3.54
C LEU A 110 1.65 -1.77 3.60
N ALA A 111 2.85 -1.58 4.12
CA ALA A 111 3.86 -2.64 4.16
C ALA A 111 3.54 -3.71 5.20
N LEU A 112 3.96 -4.95 4.90
CA LEU A 112 3.78 -6.15 5.72
C LEU A 112 5.12 -6.89 5.91
N PRO A 113 5.42 -7.42 7.12
CA PRO A 113 4.68 -7.18 8.36
C PRO A 113 4.66 -5.68 8.69
N LEU A 114 3.77 -5.25 9.58
CA LEU A 114 3.69 -3.83 9.93
C LEU A 114 5.00 -3.37 10.57
N LEU A 115 5.78 -2.63 9.78
CA LEU A 115 7.05 -2.05 10.17
C LEU A 115 6.90 -0.53 10.13
N ASP A 116 7.56 0.15 11.07
CA ASP A 116 7.83 1.57 10.92
C ASP A 116 8.91 1.69 9.82
N ILE A 117 8.49 1.80 8.56
CA ILE A 117 9.43 2.03 7.46
C ILE A 117 9.90 3.49 7.59
N PRO A 118 11.20 3.74 7.82
CA PRO A 118 11.71 5.11 7.80
C PRO A 118 11.46 5.71 6.40
N ASP A 119 11.31 7.03 6.29
CA ASP A 119 11.10 7.80 5.02
C ASP A 119 12.19 7.61 3.93
N VAL A 120 13.08 6.63 4.09
CA VAL A 120 14.18 6.33 3.19
C VAL A 120 13.65 5.52 1.99
N PRO A 121 13.99 5.92 0.76
CA PRO A 121 13.67 5.10 -0.41
C PRO A 121 14.39 3.75 -0.30
N LEU A 122 13.64 2.66 -0.44
CA LEU A 122 14.17 1.31 -0.63
C LEU A 122 14.84 1.21 -2.02
N SER A 123 15.97 1.91 -2.20
CA SER A 123 16.88 1.62 -3.30
C SER A 123 17.74 0.42 -2.91
N VAL A 124 17.59 -0.68 -3.64
CA VAL A 124 18.49 -1.83 -3.55
C VAL A 124 19.90 -1.37 -3.89
N ALA A 125 20.85 -1.68 -2.99
CA ALA A 125 22.26 -1.40 -3.13
C ALA A 125 22.79 -1.91 -4.47
N ALA A 126 23.62 -1.10 -5.13
CA ALA A 126 24.49 -1.59 -6.19
C ALA A 126 25.31 -2.75 -5.62
N ILE A 127 25.14 -3.93 -6.21
CA ILE A 127 25.99 -5.08 -5.94
C ILE A 127 27.39 -4.64 -6.35
N GLU A 128 28.32 -4.58 -5.40
CA GLU A 128 29.74 -4.40 -5.69
C GLU A 128 30.14 -5.49 -6.68
N GLY A 129 30.33 -5.08 -7.94
CA GLY A 129 30.93 -5.91 -8.96
C GLY A 129 32.39 -6.11 -8.59
N GLY A 130 32.65 -7.15 -7.79
CA GLY A 130 33.97 -7.74 -7.65
C GLY A 130 34.46 -8.12 -9.04
N THR A 131 35.29 -7.26 -9.63
CA THR A 131 36.02 -7.57 -10.84
C THR A 131 37.20 -8.44 -10.45
N GLY A 132 36.94 -9.74 -10.42
CA GLY A 132 37.98 -10.70 -10.69
C GLY A 132 38.46 -10.55 -12.14
N LEU A 133 39.73 -10.17 -12.25
CA LEU A 133 40.76 -10.60 -13.23
C LEU A 133 41.31 -9.59 -14.27
N ALA A 134 42.64 -9.70 -14.42
CA ALA A 134 43.64 -9.18 -15.37
C ALA A 134 44.25 -7.79 -15.02
N TYR A 135 45.55 -7.63 -14.78
CA TYR A 135 46.77 -8.34 -15.21
C TYR A 135 47.75 -8.64 -14.07
#